data_AF-A0A356I7R7-F1
#
_entry.id   AF-A0A356I7R7-F1
#
_cell.length_a   1.000
_cell.length_b   1.000
_cell.length_c   1.000
_cell.angle_alpha   90.00
_cell.angle_beta   90.00
_cell.angle_gamma   90.00
#
_symmetry.space_group_name_H-M   'P 1'
#
loop_
_entity.id
_entity.type
_entity.pdbx_description
1 polymer ?
#
loop_
_entity_poly.entity_id
_entity_poly.type
_entity_poly.pdbx_seq_one_letter_code
_entity_poly.pdbx_strand_id
1 'polypeptide(L)'
;MRWITLVLLLVGFFVSEGVAERSEMSLDGTWQIAFDEANQSRTETWYLPSSFSKLESVESIDVPSCWETIRQDYEGISVYGRFFTVPSEWKDRAIRLQFDAVNFRADVWLNGHAIGQHEGGYGPFEFQIDDLIELQGTNFLSVRV
;
A
#
# COMPACT_ATOMS: atom_id res chain seq x y z
N MET A 1 -48.41 51.09 -29.86
CA MET A 1 -48.18 49.67 -29.54
C MET A 1 -46.73 49.53 -29.12
N ARG A 2 -46.45 49.27 -27.83
CA ARG A 2 -45.09 49.16 -27.27
C ARG A 2 -44.86 47.70 -26.91
N TRP A 3 -43.76 47.12 -27.36
CA TRP A 3 -43.38 45.75 -27.03
C TRP A 3 -42.25 45.80 -25.99
N ILE A 4 -42.24 44.81 -25.09
CA ILE A 4 -41.19 44.60 -24.08
C ILE A 4 -40.39 43.38 -24.52
N THR A 5 -39.06 43.53 -24.63
CA THR A 5 -38.14 42.40 -24.84
C THR A 5 -37.59 41.97 -23.48
N LEU A 6 -37.85 40.72 -23.09
CA LEU A 6 -37.18 40.08 -21.95
C LEU A 6 -35.92 39.39 -22.45
N VAL A 7 -34.75 39.86 -21.99
CA VAL A 7 -33.48 39.18 -22.19
C VAL A 7 -33.17 38.38 -20.93
N LEU A 8 -33.17 37.07 -21.04
CA LEU A 8 -32.72 36.16 -19.98
C LEU A 8 -31.23 35.90 -20.18
N LEU A 9 -30.37 36.52 -19.36
CA LEU A 9 -28.96 36.14 -19.28
C LEU A 9 -28.87 34.93 -18.35
N LEU A 10 -28.90 33.73 -18.93
CA LEU A 10 -28.44 32.52 -18.24
C LEU A 10 -26.93 32.61 -18.09
N VAL A 11 -26.47 33.13 -16.96
CA VAL A 11 -25.10 32.87 -16.51
C VAL A 11 -25.04 31.39 -16.16
N GLY A 12 -24.63 30.58 -17.13
CA GLY A 12 -24.32 29.18 -16.90
C GLY A 12 -23.16 29.13 -15.92
N PHE A 13 -23.45 28.87 -14.65
CA PHE A 13 -22.46 28.30 -13.75
C PHE A 13 -22.15 26.92 -14.31
N PHE A 14 -21.06 26.81 -15.06
CA PHE A 14 -20.38 25.54 -15.22
C PHE A 14 -19.87 25.17 -13.82
N VAL A 15 -20.65 24.37 -13.10
CA VAL A 15 -20.11 23.54 -12.04
C VAL A 15 -19.20 22.57 -12.78
N SER A 16 -17.89 22.87 -12.73
CA SER A 16 -16.87 21.88 -12.97
C SER A 16 -17.07 20.82 -11.89
N GLU A 17 -17.89 19.81 -12.14
CA GLU A 17 -17.77 18.55 -11.43
C GLU A 17 -16.34 18.08 -11.70
N GLY A 18 -15.46 18.35 -10.74
CA GLY A 18 -14.10 17.85 -10.79
C GLY A 18 -14.21 16.34 -10.91
N VAL A 19 -13.82 15.80 -12.05
CA VAL A 19 -13.58 14.37 -12.19
C VAL A 19 -12.66 14.00 -11.02
N ALA A 20 -13.09 13.07 -10.17
CA ALA A 20 -12.27 12.60 -9.07
C ALA A 20 -10.95 12.10 -9.66
N GLU A 21 -9.88 12.87 -9.46
CA GLU A 21 -8.59 12.59 -10.04
C GLU A 21 -7.97 11.41 -9.30
N ARG A 22 -7.95 10.23 -9.95
CA ARG A 22 -7.23 9.06 -9.45
C ARG A 22 -5.74 9.29 -9.67
N SER A 23 -5.02 9.48 -8.58
CA SER A 23 -3.55 9.44 -8.57
C SER A 23 -3.07 8.07 -8.10
N GLU A 24 -1.99 7.57 -8.69
CA GLU A 24 -1.38 6.29 -8.33
C GLU A 24 0.10 6.50 -8.03
N MET A 25 0.60 5.73 -7.05
CA MET A 25 2.03 5.67 -6.72
C MET A 25 2.40 4.20 -6.59
N SER A 26 3.31 3.73 -7.44
CA SER A 26 3.82 2.36 -7.35
C SER A 26 4.72 2.21 -6.13
N LEU A 27 4.63 1.05 -5.47
CA LEU A 27 5.56 0.61 -4.43
C LEU A 27 6.57 -0.42 -4.96
N ASP A 28 6.63 -0.65 -6.26
CA ASP A 28 7.60 -1.54 -6.90
C ASP A 28 9.04 -1.07 -6.66
N GLY A 29 9.97 -1.98 -6.92
CA GLY A 29 11.41 -1.79 -6.76
C GLY A 29 11.93 -2.55 -5.55
N THR A 30 13.00 -2.03 -4.94
CA THR A 30 13.74 -2.80 -3.94
C THR A 30 13.10 -2.76 -2.54
N TRP A 31 12.67 -3.91 -2.06
CA TRP A 31 12.18 -4.15 -0.71
C TRP A 31 13.26 -4.85 0.13
N GLN A 32 12.97 -4.98 1.42
CA GLN A 32 13.71 -5.83 2.33
C GLN A 32 12.93 -7.13 2.58
N ILE A 33 13.63 -8.24 2.72
CA ILE A 33 13.04 -9.55 3.05
C ILE A 33 13.84 -10.22 4.17
N ALA A 34 13.12 -10.79 5.13
CA ALA A 34 13.66 -11.66 6.17
C ALA A 34 13.01 -13.04 6.07
N PHE A 35 13.81 -14.09 5.94
CA PHE A 35 13.33 -15.47 5.93
C PHE A 35 13.13 -15.96 7.37
N ASP A 36 11.93 -16.48 7.66
CA ASP A 36 11.49 -16.87 9.00
C ASP A 36 11.30 -18.39 9.11
N GLU A 37 12.41 -19.13 9.05
CA GLU A 37 12.41 -20.60 9.09
C GLU A 37 11.77 -21.18 10.37
N ALA A 38 11.86 -20.43 11.47
CA ALA A 38 11.35 -20.83 12.77
C ALA A 38 9.94 -20.29 13.08
N ASN A 39 9.32 -19.57 12.14
CA ASN A 39 7.99 -18.95 12.30
C ASN A 39 7.89 -18.02 13.54
N GLN A 40 8.98 -17.30 13.84
CA GLN A 40 9.09 -16.39 14.98
C GLN A 40 8.29 -15.11 14.77
N SER A 41 8.10 -14.67 13.52
CA SER A 41 7.30 -13.48 13.16
C SER A 41 5.86 -13.54 13.67
N ARG A 42 5.36 -14.74 13.99
CA ARG A 42 4.02 -14.95 14.55
C ARG A 42 3.89 -14.54 16.02
N THR A 43 4.98 -14.66 16.79
CA THR A 43 5.01 -14.34 18.22
C THR A 43 5.79 -13.07 18.51
N GLU A 44 6.73 -12.72 17.64
CA GLU A 44 7.49 -11.49 17.69
C GLU A 44 6.80 -10.37 16.90
N THR A 45 7.36 -9.16 16.98
CA THR A 45 6.78 -7.95 16.40
C THR A 45 7.52 -7.51 15.15
N TRP A 46 7.88 -8.44 14.25
CA TRP A 46 8.64 -8.13 13.04
C TRP A 46 7.90 -7.16 12.09
N TYR A 47 6.59 -7.04 12.24
CA TYR A 47 5.78 -6.04 11.54
C TYR A 47 6.00 -4.59 12.01
N LEU A 48 6.70 -4.38 13.13
CA LEU A 48 7.12 -3.06 13.59
C LEU A 48 8.46 -2.66 12.97
N PRO A 49 8.62 -1.42 12.49
CA PRO A 49 9.87 -0.98 11.88
C PRO A 49 11.05 -1.07 12.86
N SER A 50 10.81 -0.80 14.15
CA SER A 50 11.83 -0.83 15.20
C SER A 50 12.36 -2.24 15.53
N SER A 51 11.56 -3.27 15.28
CA SER A 51 11.96 -4.67 15.42
C SER A 51 12.56 -5.18 14.12
N PHE A 52 11.92 -4.90 12.98
CA PHE A 52 12.37 -5.33 11.65
C PHE A 52 13.80 -4.86 11.33
N SER A 53 14.11 -3.58 11.60
CA SER A 53 15.44 -3.02 11.34
C SER A 53 16.56 -3.59 12.22
N LYS A 54 16.23 -4.40 13.24
CA LYS A 54 17.21 -5.06 14.13
C LYS A 54 17.45 -6.53 13.78
N LEU A 55 16.70 -7.08 12.83
CA LEU A 55 16.91 -8.45 12.39
C LEU A 55 18.30 -8.59 11.76
N GLU A 56 19.02 -9.63 12.15
CA GLU A 56 20.40 -9.86 11.68
C GLU A 56 20.44 -10.34 10.22
N SER A 57 19.38 -11.01 9.76
CA SER A 57 19.29 -11.63 8.43
C SER A 57 18.19 -10.97 7.60
N VAL A 58 18.46 -9.75 7.14
CA VAL A 58 17.61 -9.02 6.18
C VAL A 58 18.36 -8.85 4.87
N GLU A 59 17.75 -9.31 3.78
CA GLU A 59 18.28 -9.20 2.42
C GLU A 59 17.45 -8.20 1.60
N SER A 60 18.00 -7.71 0.49
CA SER A 60 17.26 -6.90 -0.47
C SER A 60 16.63 -7.80 -1.52
N ILE A 61 15.38 -7.49 -1.91
CA ILE A 61 14.65 -8.19 -2.98
C ILE A 61 13.91 -7.19 -3.84
N ASP A 62 13.86 -7.40 -5.15
CA ASP A 62 13.02 -6.58 -6.02
C ASP A 62 11.57 -7.08 -5.99
N VAL A 63 10.61 -6.16 -5.96
CA VAL A 63 9.18 -6.46 -6.08
C VAL A 63 8.67 -5.76 -7.35
N PRO A 64 8.01 -6.48 -8.28
CA PRO A 64 7.65 -7.89 -8.21
C PRO A 64 8.83 -8.85 -8.51
N SER A 65 8.97 -9.92 -7.73
CA SER A 65 9.83 -11.07 -8.04
C SER A 65 9.46 -12.29 -7.18
N CYS A 66 10.14 -13.42 -7.38
CA CYS A 66 10.03 -14.60 -6.54
C CYS A 66 11.21 -14.67 -5.56
N TRP A 67 10.98 -15.05 -4.29
CA TRP A 67 12.07 -15.15 -3.30
C TRP A 67 13.11 -16.22 -3.65
N GLU A 68 12.80 -17.12 -4.57
CA GLU A 68 13.69 -18.17 -5.09
C GLU A 68 14.88 -17.58 -5.85
N THR A 69 14.80 -16.30 -6.21
CA THR A 69 15.94 -15.52 -6.70
C THR A 69 17.06 -15.37 -5.65
N ILE A 70 16.73 -15.49 -4.36
CA ILE A 70 17.65 -15.37 -3.22
C ILE A 70 17.84 -16.73 -2.52
N ARG A 71 16.77 -17.48 -2.30
CA ARG A 71 16.77 -18.80 -1.64
C ARG A 71 16.00 -19.83 -2.47
N GLN A 72 16.72 -20.57 -3.29
CA GLN A 72 16.14 -21.68 -4.06
C GLN A 72 15.62 -22.78 -3.11
N ASP A 73 14.50 -23.39 -3.49
CA ASP A 73 13.85 -24.50 -2.77
C ASP A 73 13.45 -24.18 -1.32
N TYR A 74 13.34 -22.90 -0.96
CA TYR A 74 12.84 -22.50 0.35
C TYR A 74 11.32 -22.71 0.43
N GLU A 75 10.90 -23.54 1.39
CA GLU A 75 9.50 -23.71 1.77
C GLU A 75 9.32 -23.18 3.19
N GLY A 76 8.63 -22.05 3.34
CA GLY A 76 8.45 -21.45 4.65
C GLY A 76 7.77 -20.11 4.61
N ILE A 77 8.18 -19.24 5.51
CA ILE A 77 7.59 -17.93 5.75
C ILE A 77 8.65 -16.87 5.55
N SER A 78 8.28 -15.75 4.97
CA SER A 78 9.14 -14.57 4.94
C SER A 78 8.36 -13.33 5.34
N VAL A 79 9.08 -12.33 5.84
CA VAL A 79 8.53 -11.01 6.13
C VAL A 79 9.22 -10.01 5.21
N TYR A 80 8.41 -9.36 4.38
CA TYR A 80 8.81 -8.25 3.55
C TYR A 80 8.61 -6.93 4.29
N GLY A 81 9.52 -5.99 4.09
CA GLY A 81 9.49 -4.65 4.67
C GLY A 81 9.81 -3.56 3.64
N ARG A 82 9.00 -2.50 3.63
CA ARG A 82 9.20 -1.34 2.74
C ARG A 82 8.90 -0.04 3.46
N PHE A 83 9.90 0.84 3.50
CA PHE A 83 9.72 2.23 3.89
C PHE A 83 9.36 3.08 2.67
N PHE A 84 8.40 3.99 2.81
CA PHE A 84 7.98 4.88 1.73
C PHE A 84 7.38 6.18 2.28
N THR A 85 7.35 7.23 1.46
CA THR A 85 6.68 8.50 1.75
C THR A 85 5.56 8.71 0.74
N VAL A 86 4.51 9.42 1.12
CA VAL A 86 3.39 9.75 0.22
C VAL A 86 3.34 11.25 -0.06
N PRO A 87 2.76 11.69 -1.19
CA PRO A 87 2.52 13.09 -1.47
C PRO A 87 1.56 13.73 -0.45
N SER A 88 1.87 14.93 0.02
CA SER A 88 1.04 15.65 1.02
C SER A 88 -0.35 16.04 0.48
N GLU A 89 -0.50 16.06 -0.84
CA GLU A 89 -1.72 16.37 -1.59
C GLU A 89 -2.79 15.27 -1.48
N TRP A 90 -2.43 14.12 -0.89
CA TRP A 90 -3.35 13.02 -0.60
C TRP A 90 -4.22 13.26 0.63
N LYS A 91 -3.99 14.36 1.35
CA LYS A 91 -4.84 14.76 2.48
C LYS A 91 -6.31 14.81 2.09
N ASP A 92 -7.16 14.28 2.96
CA ASP A 92 -8.63 14.24 2.81
C ASP A 92 -9.11 13.44 1.56
N ARG A 93 -8.25 12.56 1.01
CA ARG A 93 -8.60 11.62 -0.06
C ARG A 93 -8.80 10.21 0.51
N ALA A 94 -9.63 9.40 -0.16
CA ALA A 94 -9.67 7.96 0.07
C ALA A 94 -8.39 7.32 -0.50
N ILE A 95 -7.64 6.62 0.35
CA ILE A 95 -6.35 6.03 -0.02
C ILE A 95 -6.49 4.51 0.10
N ARG A 96 -6.10 3.81 -0.97
CA ARG A 96 -6.12 2.34 -1.04
C ARG A 96 -4.72 1.82 -1.32
N LEU A 97 -4.33 0.78 -0.59
CA LEU A 97 -3.17 -0.05 -0.89
C LEU A 97 -3.63 -1.25 -1.70
N GLN A 98 -3.13 -1.41 -2.92
CA GLN A 98 -3.49 -2.50 -3.82
C GLN A 98 -2.29 -3.44 -4.03
N PHE A 99 -2.56 -4.74 -3.97
CA PHE A 99 -1.67 -5.80 -4.40
C PHE A 99 -2.27 -6.49 -5.61
N ASP A 100 -1.50 -6.65 -6.69
CA ASP A 100 -1.96 -7.39 -7.86
C ASP A 100 -1.95 -8.90 -7.63
N ALA A 101 -0.95 -9.40 -6.90
CA ALA A 101 -0.86 -10.79 -6.45
C ALA A 101 0.18 -10.95 -5.32
N VAL A 102 -0.07 -11.89 -4.40
CA VAL A 102 0.90 -12.41 -3.44
C VAL A 102 0.70 -13.91 -3.32
N ASN A 103 1.75 -14.71 -3.54
CA ASN A 103 1.64 -16.17 -3.48
C ASN A 103 2.23 -16.73 -2.17
N PHE A 104 1.49 -17.42 -1.30
CA PHE A 104 0.06 -17.77 -1.36
C PHE A 104 -0.82 -17.05 -0.34
N ARG A 105 -0.34 -16.86 0.90
CA ARG A 105 -1.07 -16.18 1.97
C ARG A 105 -0.30 -14.92 2.35
N ALA A 106 -1.00 -13.82 2.57
CA ALA A 106 -0.43 -12.56 3.01
C ALA A 106 -1.09 -12.09 4.31
N ASP A 107 -0.29 -11.77 5.31
CA ASP A 107 -0.71 -10.96 6.46
C ASP A 107 -0.07 -9.57 6.31
N VAL A 108 -0.85 -8.49 6.40
CA VAL A 108 -0.39 -7.14 6.04
C VAL A 108 -0.54 -6.16 7.19
N TRP A 109 0.51 -5.37 7.42
CA TRP A 109 0.55 -4.28 8.40
C TRP A 109 1.05 -2.98 7.78
N LEU A 110 0.41 -1.87 8.17
CA LEU A 110 0.87 -0.51 7.86
C LEU A 110 1.16 0.22 9.17
N ASN A 111 2.38 0.73 9.33
CA ASN A 111 2.82 1.48 10.51
C ASN A 111 2.56 0.71 11.82
N GLY A 112 2.70 -0.61 11.79
CA GLY A 112 2.45 -1.49 12.94
C GLY A 112 0.99 -1.91 13.15
N HIS A 113 0.03 -1.37 12.40
CA HIS A 113 -1.38 -1.73 12.48
C HIS A 113 -1.70 -2.83 11.47
N ALA A 114 -2.34 -3.91 11.91
CA ALA A 114 -2.83 -4.95 11.01
C ALA A 114 -3.97 -4.37 10.15
N ILE A 115 -3.81 -4.44 8.82
CA ILE A 115 -4.81 -3.91 7.88
C ILE A 115 -5.63 -5.00 7.20
N GLY A 116 -5.13 -6.24 7.19
CA GLY A 116 -5.87 -7.38 6.70
C GLY A 116 -5.01 -8.58 6.31
N GLN A 117 -5.67 -9.57 5.74
CA GLN A 117 -5.06 -10.81 5.26
C GLN A 117 -5.65 -11.19 3.90
N HIS A 118 -4.87 -11.90 3.08
CA HIS A 118 -5.33 -12.47 1.82
C HIS A 118 -4.84 -13.91 1.68
N GLU A 119 -5.61 -14.74 1.00
CA GLU A 119 -5.24 -16.11 0.65
C GLU A 119 -5.64 -16.37 -0.81
N GLY A 120 -4.65 -16.72 -1.63
CA GLY A 120 -4.79 -16.84 -3.08
C GLY A 120 -3.58 -16.25 -3.81
N GLY A 121 -2.98 -17.01 -4.73
CA GLY A 121 -1.71 -16.62 -5.35
C GLY A 121 -1.77 -15.68 -6.56
N TYR A 122 -2.98 -15.41 -7.09
CA TYR A 122 -3.14 -14.76 -8.40
C TYR A 122 -4.23 -13.68 -8.46
N GLY A 123 -5.01 -13.52 -7.39
CA GLY A 123 -6.09 -12.55 -7.34
C GLY A 123 -5.62 -11.23 -6.74
N PRO A 124 -6.01 -10.07 -7.31
CA PRO A 124 -5.73 -8.80 -6.68
C PRO A 124 -6.56 -8.62 -5.42
N PHE A 125 -6.03 -7.85 -4.47
CA PHE A 125 -6.72 -7.44 -3.26
C PHE A 125 -6.28 -6.04 -2.82
N GLU A 126 -7.14 -5.34 -2.08
CA GLU A 126 -6.87 -3.97 -1.64
C GLU A 126 -7.38 -3.71 -0.23
N PHE A 127 -6.75 -2.74 0.44
CA PHE A 127 -7.15 -2.23 1.75
C PHE A 127 -7.31 -0.72 1.70
N GLN A 128 -8.37 -0.22 2.33
CA GLN A 128 -8.51 1.20 2.60
C GLN A 128 -7.60 1.58 3.78
N ILE A 129 -6.78 2.63 3.64
CA ILE A 129 -5.71 2.97 4.59
C ILE A 129 -5.62 4.46 4.96
N ASP A 130 -6.61 5.27 4.58
CA ASP A 130 -6.60 6.73 4.84
C ASP A 130 -6.41 7.08 6.33
N ASP A 131 -6.97 6.31 7.25
CA ASP A 131 -6.83 6.54 8.70
C ASP A 131 -5.47 6.14 9.29
N LEU A 132 -4.63 5.42 8.53
CA LEU A 132 -3.39 4.81 9.04
C LEU A 132 -2.12 5.35 8.37
N ILE A 133 -2.27 6.05 7.24
CA ILE A 133 -1.15 6.57 6.47
C ILE A 133 -0.63 7.90 7.05
N GLU A 134 0.67 7.99 7.20
CA GLU A 134 1.36 9.20 7.62
C GLU A 134 1.65 10.09 6.40
N LEU A 135 0.92 11.19 6.27
CA LEU A 135 1.06 12.14 5.14
C LEU A 135 2.32 13.01 5.23
N GLN A 136 2.89 13.15 6.43
CA GLN A 136 4.06 14.00 6.70
C GLN A 136 5.15 13.20 7.39
N GLY A 137 5.52 12.07 6.80
CA GLY A 137 6.55 11.20 7.36
C GLY A 137 6.82 9.97 6.52
N THR A 138 7.60 9.08 7.10
CA THR A 138 7.91 7.78 6.52
C THR A 138 6.91 6.75 7.04
N ASN A 139 6.26 6.07 6.10
CA ASN A 139 5.43 4.91 6.35
C ASN A 139 6.25 3.63 6.25
N PHE A 140 5.86 2.61 7.00
CA PHE A 140 6.42 1.27 6.92
C PHE A 140 5.32 0.26 6.62
N LEU A 141 5.44 -0.41 5.48
CA LEU A 141 4.61 -1.53 5.08
C LEU A 141 5.34 -2.83 5.39
N SER A 142 4.68 -3.73 6.11
CA SER A 142 5.16 -5.08 6.36
C SER A 142 4.17 -6.10 5.82
N VAL A 143 4.69 -7.11 5.11
CA VAL A 143 3.90 -8.18 4.52
C VAL A 143 4.55 -9.50 4.89
N ARG A 144 3.85 -10.31 5.68
CA ARG A 144 4.27 -11.67 5.98
C ARG A 144 3.64 -12.60 4.95
N VAL A 145 4.46 -13.42 4.30
CA VAL A 145 4.08 -14.38 3.26
C VAL A 145 4.51 -15.76 3.67
#